data_AF-A0A4Y9UZC5-F1
#
_entry.id   AF-A0A4Y9UZC5-F1
#
_cell.length_a   1.000
_cell.length_b   1.000
_cell.length_c   1.000
_cell.angle_alpha   90.00
_cell.angle_beta   90.00
_cell.angle_gamma   90.00
#
_symmetry.space_group_name_H-M   'P 1'
#
loop_
_entity.id
_entity.type
_entity.pdbx_description
1 polymer ?
#
loop_
_entity_poly.entity_id
_entity_poly.type
_entity_poly.pdbx_seq_one_letter_code
_entity_poly.pdbx_strand_id
1 'polypeptide(L)'
;MARHIVARTSEIPPGGNKVVDIAGRDIVVFHVNGEFFALLNRCPHEGAPLEKAACVARLTSPEPGIYERSRVGEMLRCPWHGWEFDMRNGQSWFDPKRVKIRSYPVAVERGEELQKGPYVAETFPVHVEDSYVIVEV
;
A
#
# COMPACT_ATOMS: atom_id res chain seq x y z
N MET A 1 13.03 -2.73 14.85
CA MET A 1 12.11 -2.92 13.71
C MET A 1 12.94 -3.41 12.55
N ALA A 2 12.50 -4.45 11.85
CA ALA A 2 13.21 -4.96 10.68
C ALA A 2 12.74 -4.21 9.43
N ARG A 3 13.67 -3.91 8.53
CA ARG A 3 13.41 -3.20 7.27
C ARG A 3 13.47 -4.21 6.14
N HIS A 4 12.48 -4.18 5.24
CA HIS A 4 12.40 -5.10 4.11
C HIS A 4 12.38 -4.32 2.79
N ILE A 5 13.30 -4.65 1.88
CA ILE A 5 13.27 -4.15 0.50
C ILE A 5 12.23 -4.99 -0.25
N VAL A 6 11.20 -4.34 -0.80
CA VAL A 6 10.03 -5.05 -1.36
C VAL A 6 9.90 -4.91 -2.87
N ALA A 7 10.40 -3.82 -3.46
CA ALA A 7 10.34 -3.58 -4.89
C ALA A 7 11.25 -2.40 -5.29
N ARG A 8 11.63 -2.32 -6.57
CA ARG A 8 11.97 -1.03 -7.19
C ARG A 8 10.70 -0.20 -7.43
N THR A 9 10.82 1.12 -7.43
CA THR A 9 9.68 2.00 -7.73
C THR A 9 9.08 1.73 -9.11
N SER A 10 9.90 1.35 -10.10
CA SER A 10 9.48 1.01 -11.46
C SER A 10 8.61 -0.26 -11.55
N GLU A 11 8.68 -1.15 -10.55
CA GLU A 11 7.86 -2.36 -10.49
C GLU A 11 6.42 -2.09 -10.03
N ILE A 12 6.17 -0.90 -9.46
CA ILE A 12 4.85 -0.46 -9.00
C ILE A 12 4.60 0.92 -9.62
N PRO A 13 4.19 1.00 -10.91
CA PRO A 13 3.95 2.28 -11.57
C PRO A 13 2.80 3.05 -10.90
N PRO A 14 2.66 4.37 -11.14
CA PRO A 14 1.54 5.15 -10.63
C PRO A 14 0.18 4.51 -10.97
N GLY A 15 -0.67 4.36 -9.96
CA GLY A 15 -1.97 3.65 -10.05
C GLY A 15 -1.87 2.12 -9.93
N GLY A 16 -0.66 1.57 -9.87
CA GLY A 16 -0.40 0.15 -9.69
C GLY A 16 -0.31 -0.26 -8.22
N ASN A 17 -0.30 -1.58 -8.00
CA ASN A 17 -0.01 -2.17 -6.71
C ASN A 17 0.76 -3.50 -6.87
N LYS A 18 1.40 -3.95 -5.79
CA LYS A 18 2.11 -5.22 -5.72
C LYS A 18 1.94 -5.85 -4.35
N VAL A 19 1.66 -7.16 -4.34
CA VAL A 19 1.62 -7.96 -3.11
C VAL A 19 3.00 -8.55 -2.86
N VAL A 20 3.46 -8.51 -1.61
CA VAL A 20 4.70 -9.12 -1.14
C VAL A 20 4.43 -9.93 0.12
N ASP A 21 5.06 -11.10 0.23
CA ASP A 21 5.07 -11.87 1.48
C ASP A 21 6.23 -11.38 2.36
N ILE A 22 5.91 -10.96 3.59
CA ILE A 22 6.90 -10.70 4.62
C ILE A 22 6.56 -11.55 5.84
N ALA A 23 7.35 -12.60 6.06
CA ALA A 23 7.20 -13.53 7.19
C ALA A 23 5.78 -14.13 7.28
N GLY A 24 5.22 -14.57 6.15
CA GLY A 24 3.90 -15.19 6.06
C GLY A 24 2.74 -14.19 6.13
N ARG A 25 3.01 -12.90 5.90
CA ARG A 25 1.99 -11.85 5.82
C ARG A 25 1.99 -11.26 4.42
N ASP A 26 0.85 -11.39 3.74
CA ASP A 26 0.62 -10.70 2.48
C ASP A 26 0.41 -9.21 2.74
N ILE A 27 1.37 -8.41 2.27
CA ILE A 27 1.33 -6.95 2.34
C ILE A 27 1.16 -6.44 0.91
N VAL A 28 0.14 -5.61 0.69
CA VAL A 28 -0.06 -4.92 -0.59
C VAL A 28 0.53 -3.52 -0.49
N VAL A 29 1.36 -3.18 -1.48
CA VAL A 29 1.96 -1.86 -1.66
C VAL A 29 1.28 -1.19 -2.86
N PHE A 30 0.62 -0.06 -2.62
CA PHE A 30 0.00 0.79 -3.63
C PHE A 30 0.90 1.96 -3.98
N HIS A 31 0.87 2.41 -5.24
CA HIS A 31 1.46 3.66 -5.67
C HIS A 31 0.34 4.60 -6.14
N VAL A 32 0.01 5.60 -5.32
CA VAL A 32 -1.11 6.51 -5.56
C VAL A 32 -0.64 7.94 -5.36
N ASN A 33 -0.95 8.82 -6.31
CA ASN A 33 -0.59 10.25 -6.25
C ASN A 33 0.90 10.53 -5.99
N GLY A 34 1.79 9.66 -6.47
CA GLY A 34 3.25 9.77 -6.25
C GLY A 34 3.72 9.31 -4.87
N GLU A 35 2.83 8.83 -4.02
CA GLU A 35 3.12 8.27 -2.70
C GLU A 35 2.93 6.75 -2.71
N PHE A 36 3.66 6.05 -1.84
CA PHE A 36 3.50 4.61 -1.62
C PHE A 36 2.79 4.33 -0.31
N PHE A 37 1.82 3.41 -0.34
CA PHE A 37 1.06 2.99 0.84
C PHE A 37 1.15 1.48 1.00
N ALA A 38 1.52 0.99 2.18
CA ALA A 38 1.56 -0.43 2.49
C ALA A 38 0.50 -0.82 3.52
N LEU A 39 -0.30 -1.83 3.18
CA LEU A 39 -1.40 -2.33 4.01
C LEU A 39 -1.38 -3.86 4.01
N LEU A 40 -1.92 -4.47 5.06
CA LEU A 40 -2.18 -5.91 5.04
C LEU A 40 -3.16 -6.20 3.89
N ASN A 41 -2.84 -7.17 3.03
CA ASN A 41 -3.66 -7.57 1.89
C ASN A 41 -4.88 -8.43 2.31
N ARG A 42 -5.56 -8.02 3.38
CA ARG A 42 -6.69 -8.75 3.95
C ARG A 42 -7.66 -7.78 4.60
N CYS A 43 -8.87 -7.72 4.07
CA CYS A 43 -9.96 -6.94 4.63
C CYS A 43 -10.27 -7.45 6.04
N PRO A 44 -10.28 -6.59 7.07
CA PRO A 44 -10.53 -6.99 8.45
C PRO A 44 -11.98 -7.43 8.71
N HIS A 45 -12.89 -7.22 7.74
CA HIS A 45 -14.27 -7.70 7.80
C HIS A 45 -14.32 -9.21 7.60
N GLU A 46 -14.18 -9.68 6.36
CA GLU A 46 -14.31 -11.11 6.02
C GLU A 46 -13.10 -11.69 5.25
N GLY A 47 -12.03 -10.91 5.11
CA GLY A 47 -10.78 -11.41 4.54
C GLY A 47 -10.62 -11.24 3.04
N ALA A 48 -11.45 -10.41 2.39
CA ALA A 48 -11.26 -10.04 0.99
C ALA A 48 -9.81 -9.57 0.73
N PRO A 49 -9.20 -9.98 -0.39
CA PRO A 49 -7.87 -9.50 -0.73
C PRO A 49 -8.03 -8.04 -1.22
N LEU A 50 -7.17 -7.15 -0.72
CA LEU A 50 -7.29 -5.70 -0.89
C LEU A 50 -6.51 -5.14 -2.09
N GLU A 51 -5.56 -5.89 -2.63
CA GLU A 51 -4.97 -5.67 -3.97
C GLU A 51 -6.02 -5.52 -5.08
N LYS A 52 -7.19 -6.14 -4.92
CA LYS A 52 -8.36 -6.05 -5.81
C LYS A 52 -9.34 -4.93 -5.43
N ALA A 53 -9.08 -4.18 -4.35
CA ALA A 53 -9.93 -3.08 -3.97
C ALA A 53 -9.81 -1.92 -4.97
N ALA A 54 -10.94 -1.25 -5.21
CA ALA A 54 -10.94 -0.06 -6.03
C ALA A 54 -10.36 1.13 -5.25
N CYS A 55 -9.49 1.91 -5.88
CA CYS A 55 -8.99 3.17 -5.34
C CYS A 55 -10.00 4.28 -5.64
N VAL A 56 -10.68 4.79 -4.62
CA VAL A 56 -11.78 5.77 -4.73
C VAL A 56 -11.42 7.09 -4.04
N ALA A 57 -12.22 8.11 -4.27
CA ALA A 57 -12.08 9.39 -3.57
C ALA A 57 -12.67 9.29 -2.16
N ARG A 58 -12.12 10.08 -1.23
CA ARG A 58 -12.80 10.34 0.03
C ARG A 58 -14.05 11.17 -0.24
N LEU A 59 -15.18 10.67 0.24
CA LEU A 59 -16.46 11.36 0.18
C LEU A 59 -16.80 11.96 1.54
N THR A 60 -17.11 13.24 1.56
CA THR A 60 -17.77 13.94 2.66
C THR A 60 -19.10 14.49 2.18
N SER A 61 -20.06 14.65 3.08
CA SER A 61 -21.36 15.21 2.75
C SER A 61 -21.72 16.20 3.85
N PRO A 62 -21.61 17.51 3.60
CA PRO A 62 -21.98 18.52 4.59
C PRO A 62 -23.50 18.55 4.81
N GLU A 63 -24.27 18.25 3.76
CA GLU A 63 -25.74 18.22 3.77
C GLU A 63 -26.27 17.11 2.85
N PRO A 64 -27.47 16.55 3.10
CA PRO A 64 -28.07 15.52 2.27
C PRO A 64 -28.13 15.92 0.78
N GLY A 65 -27.59 15.08 -0.09
CA GLY A 65 -27.55 15.32 -1.53
C GLY A 65 -26.36 16.16 -2.01
N ILE A 66 -25.58 16.74 -1.11
CA ILE A 66 -24.32 17.41 -1.43
C ILE A 66 -23.16 16.49 -1.08
N TYR A 67 -22.33 16.18 -2.07
CA TYR A 67 -21.16 15.32 -1.91
C TYR A 67 -19.91 16.06 -2.34
N GLU A 68 -18.92 16.05 -1.46
CA GLU A 68 -17.60 16.60 -1.72
C GLU A 68 -16.61 15.44 -1.91
N ARG A 69 -15.80 15.56 -2.96
CA ARG A 69 -14.74 14.59 -3.28
C ARG A 69 -13.41 15.21 -2.91
N SER A 70 -12.66 14.54 -2.06
CA SER A 70 -11.28 14.91 -1.70
C SER A 70 -10.36 13.70 -1.78
N ARG A 71 -9.04 13.91 -1.80
CA ARG A 71 -8.02 12.84 -1.75
C ARG A 71 -8.34 11.70 -2.72
N VAL A 72 -8.53 12.06 -4.00
CA VAL A 72 -8.97 11.13 -5.05
C VAL A 72 -7.94 9.99 -5.17
N GLY A 73 -8.43 8.76 -5.07
CA GLY A 73 -7.62 7.56 -5.16
C GLY A 73 -7.00 7.10 -3.85
N GLU A 74 -7.11 7.85 -2.74
CA GLU A 74 -6.48 7.47 -1.45
C GLU A 74 -7.38 6.67 -0.51
N MET A 75 -8.57 6.29 -0.97
CA MET A 75 -9.47 5.40 -0.24
C MET A 75 -9.54 4.05 -0.95
N LEU A 76 -9.48 2.95 -0.20
CA LEU A 76 -9.75 1.62 -0.73
C LEU A 76 -11.20 1.27 -0.51
N ARG A 77 -11.90 0.86 -1.57
CA ARG A 77 -13.21 0.23 -1.49
C ARG A 77 -13.07 -1.28 -1.68
N CYS A 78 -13.32 -2.03 -0.61
CA CYS A 78 -13.24 -3.48 -0.58
C CYS A 78 -14.09 -4.12 -1.71
N PRO A 79 -13.55 -5.11 -2.44
CA PRO A 79 -14.24 -5.70 -3.60
C PRO A 79 -15.44 -6.57 -3.23
N TRP A 80 -15.62 -6.93 -1.95
CA TRP A 80 -16.77 -7.73 -1.51
C TRP A 80 -17.95 -6.84 -1.09
N HIS A 81 -17.84 -6.18 0.06
CA HIS A 81 -18.95 -5.47 0.69
C HIS A 81 -18.89 -3.95 0.52
N GLY A 82 -17.92 -3.44 -0.26
CA GLY A 82 -17.77 -2.01 -0.50
C GLY A 82 -17.32 -1.19 0.71
N TRP A 83 -16.91 -1.82 1.81
CA TRP A 83 -16.39 -1.08 2.97
C TRP A 83 -15.14 -0.30 2.57
N GLU A 84 -15.12 0.96 3.00
CA GLU A 84 -14.06 1.90 2.63
C GLU A 84 -13.04 2.05 3.74
N PHE A 85 -11.78 2.18 3.34
CA PHE A 85 -10.65 2.33 4.25
C PHE A 85 -9.68 3.41 3.75
N ASP A 86 -9.18 4.23 4.66
CA ASP A 86 -8.17 5.24 4.34
C ASP A 86 -6.80 4.59 4.17
N MET A 87 -6.13 4.78 3.03
CA MET A 87 -4.82 4.16 2.79
C MET A 87 -3.72 4.65 3.73
N ARG A 88 -3.83 5.88 4.25
CA ARG A 88 -2.78 6.50 5.07
C ARG A 88 -2.68 5.87 6.45
N ASN A 89 -3.82 5.43 6.99
CA ASN A 89 -3.88 4.93 8.36
C ASN A 89 -4.60 3.58 8.47
N GLY A 90 -5.33 3.13 7.47
CA GLY A 90 -6.10 1.88 7.45
C GLY A 90 -7.48 1.96 8.10
N GLN A 91 -7.90 3.12 8.61
CA GLN A 91 -9.21 3.30 9.29
C GLN A 91 -10.36 2.99 8.35
N SER A 92 -11.33 2.21 8.83
CA SER A 92 -12.61 2.03 8.14
C SER A 92 -13.52 3.25 8.32
N TRP A 93 -14.27 3.67 7.30
CA TRP A 93 -15.34 4.66 7.49
C TRP A 93 -16.68 4.06 7.89
N PHE A 94 -16.84 2.74 7.77
CA PHE A 94 -18.05 2.05 8.22
C PHE A 94 -18.09 1.92 9.75
N ASP A 95 -16.99 1.47 10.35
CA ASP A 95 -16.81 1.42 11.80
C ASP A 95 -15.43 2.00 12.20
N PRO A 96 -15.32 3.35 12.25
CA PRO A 96 -14.05 4.05 12.41
C PRO A 96 -13.39 3.87 13.77
N LYS A 97 -14.11 3.33 14.76
CA LYS A 97 -13.61 3.11 16.11
C LYS A 97 -13.08 1.69 16.32
N ARG A 98 -13.64 0.70 15.60
CA ARG A 98 -13.36 -0.72 15.86
C ARG A 98 -12.65 -1.43 14.72
N VAL A 99 -12.78 -0.93 13.49
CA VAL A 99 -12.28 -1.63 12.30
C VAL A 99 -11.20 -0.82 11.61
N LYS A 100 -10.03 -1.44 11.47
CA LYS A 100 -8.83 -0.84 10.88
C LYS A 100 -8.00 -1.90 10.16
N ILE A 101 -7.59 -1.63 8.92
CA ILE A 101 -6.54 -2.41 8.25
C ILE A 101 -5.21 -2.07 8.89
N ARG A 102 -4.36 -3.08 9.08
CA ARG A 102 -2.99 -2.85 9.52
C ARG A 102 -2.21 -2.14 8.40
N SER A 103 -1.72 -0.93 8.69
CA SER A 103 -0.80 -0.17 7.85
C SER A 103 0.64 -0.39 8.27
N TYR A 104 1.56 -0.29 7.31
CA TYR A 104 3.00 -0.44 7.51
C TYR A 104 3.70 0.83 7.01
N PRO A 105 4.65 1.39 7.77
CA PRO A 105 5.46 2.52 7.29
C PRO A 105 6.20 2.15 6.00
N VAL A 106 6.24 3.11 5.08
CA VAL A 106 6.94 2.97 3.79
C VAL A 106 7.95 4.09 3.64
N ALA A 107 9.15 3.75 3.20
CA ALA A 107 10.19 4.70 2.82
C ALA A 107 10.68 4.41 1.39
N VAL A 108 11.15 5.45 0.69
CA VAL A 108 11.81 5.31 -0.61
C VAL A 108 13.25 5.78 -0.46
N GLU A 109 14.22 4.92 -0.78
CA GLU A 109 15.65 5.19 -0.58
C GLU A 109 16.50 4.85 -1.81
N ARG A 110 17.66 5.48 -1.94
CA ARG A 110 18.59 5.26 -3.06
C ARG A 110 19.38 3.96 -2.84
N GLY A 111 19.59 3.20 -3.91
CA GLY A 111 20.19 1.87 -3.87
C GLY A 111 21.66 1.79 -3.42
N GLU A 112 22.33 2.91 -3.21
CA GLU A 112 23.76 2.96 -2.86
C GLU A 112 24.04 2.52 -1.40
N GLU A 113 23.01 2.41 -0.54
CA GLU A 113 23.14 2.07 0.90
C GLU A 113 22.45 0.75 1.32
N LEU A 114 21.87 -0.01 0.39
CA LEU A 114 20.97 -1.13 0.71
C LEU A 114 21.58 -2.50 0.36
N GLN A 115 21.88 -3.33 1.36
CA GLN A 115 22.19 -4.75 1.14
C GLN A 115 20.93 -5.53 0.75
N LYS A 116 20.95 -6.19 -0.41
CA LYS A 116 19.96 -7.20 -0.78
C LYS A 116 20.07 -8.38 0.18
N GLY A 117 18.95 -8.75 0.81
CA GLY A 117 18.81 -10.00 1.55
C GLY A 117 19.09 -11.24 0.67
N PRO A 118 19.27 -12.43 1.26
CA PRO A 118 20.28 -13.38 0.84
C PRO A 118 19.82 -14.26 -0.32
N TYR A 119 20.07 -13.86 -1.55
CA TYR A 119 20.05 -14.78 -2.70
C TYR A 119 21.22 -14.47 -3.65
N VAL A 120 22.15 -15.42 -3.74
CA VAL A 120 23.34 -15.35 -4.60
C VAL A 120 22.92 -15.68 -6.03
N ALA A 121 23.14 -14.74 -6.96
CA ALA A 121 23.22 -15.01 -8.38
C ALA A 121 24.45 -14.30 -8.92
N GLU A 122 25.28 -15.00 -9.70
CA GLU A 122 26.45 -14.44 -10.37
C GLU A 122 26.08 -13.16 -11.13
N THR A 123 26.79 -12.06 -10.82
CA THR A 123 26.53 -10.75 -11.42
C THR A 123 27.59 -10.38 -12.44
N PHE A 124 27.14 -9.98 -13.64
CA PHE A 124 27.88 -9.08 -14.53
C PHE A 124 27.64 -7.61 -14.10
N PRO A 125 28.57 -6.67 -14.36
CA PRO A 125 28.43 -5.30 -13.88
C PRO A 125 27.27 -4.59 -14.58
N VAL A 126 26.34 -4.03 -13.79
CA VAL A 126 25.26 -3.16 -14.28
C VAL A 126 25.17 -1.95 -13.36
N HIS A 127 25.19 -0.78 -13.98
CA HIS A 127 25.17 0.54 -13.36
C HIS A 127 23.90 0.78 -12.54
N VAL A 128 24.04 1.55 -11.46
CA VAL A 128 22.95 1.91 -10.54
C VAL A 128 22.36 3.26 -10.95
N GLU A 129 21.11 3.24 -11.37
CA GLU A 129 20.20 4.39 -11.28
C GLU A 129 18.81 3.82 -10.97
N ASP A 130 18.38 3.77 -9.69
CA ASP A 130 16.98 3.53 -9.31
C ASP A 130 16.73 3.74 -7.80
N SER A 131 15.49 4.14 -7.47
CA SER A 131 14.97 4.30 -6.10
C SER A 131 14.23 3.03 -5.64
N TYR A 132 14.42 2.59 -4.40
CA TYR A 132 13.83 1.37 -3.81
C TYR A 132 12.72 1.71 -2.82
N VAL A 133 11.69 0.85 -2.74
CA VAL A 133 10.62 0.92 -1.74
C VAL A 133 10.93 -0.01 -0.56
N ILE A 134 10.83 0.52 0.66
CA ILE A 134 11.16 -0.15 1.94
C ILE A 134 9.92 -0.16 2.85
N VAL A 135 9.64 -1.30 3.46
CA VAL A 135 8.54 -1.49 4.44
C VAL A 135 9.09 -1.82 5.82
N GLU A 136 8.55 -1.19 6.86
CA GLU A 136 8.87 -1.47 8.28
C GLU A 136 7.74 -2.28 8.95
N VAL A 137 8.09 -3.30 9.74
CA VAL A 137 7.14 -4.23 10.40
C VAL A 137 7.39 -4.38 11.89
#